data_AF-A0A1X7TQ88-F1
#
_entry.id   AF-A0A1X7TQ88-F1
#
_cell.length_a   1.000
_cell.length_b   1.000
_cell.length_c   1.000
_cell.angle_alpha   90.00
_cell.angle_beta   90.00
_cell.angle_gamma   90.00
#
_symmetry.space_group_name_H-M   'P 1'
#
loop_
_entity.id
_entity.type
_entity.pdbx_description
1 polymer ?
#
loop_
_entity_poly.entity_id
_entity_poly.type
_entity_poly.pdbx_seq_one_letter_code
_entity_poly.pdbx_strand_id
1 'polypeptide(L)'
;ECLCIFGNEGNTSLRLYYDGYGTPLQLVLEENEVVTECSIQTSEADETLDFDFVSANICNKVIIKSECMRETFNELDLSKSDMVEVFECKTTQKNKYKLALLKPLAKALSPSSKIALRMDTRGFLSLQFMIVTEDKQLCFVEYLCVPEDDSNES
;
A
#
# COMPACT_ATOMS: atom_id res chain seq x y z
N GLU A 1 -15.47 14.18 -3.34
CA GLU A 1 -15.28 13.56 -2.01
C GLU A 1 -16.55 12.86 -1.55
N CYS A 2 -17.00 11.82 -2.28
CA CYS A 2 -18.29 11.18 -1.98
C CYS A 2 -18.26 10.31 -0.73
N LEU A 3 -17.10 9.70 -0.42
CA LEU A 3 -16.95 8.78 0.71
C LEU A 3 -16.89 9.46 2.08
N CYS A 4 -16.65 10.77 2.14
CA CYS A 4 -16.54 11.54 3.38
C CYS A 4 -17.71 12.52 3.55
N ILE A 5 -18.83 12.31 2.85
CA ILE A 5 -19.92 13.31 2.82
C ILE A 5 -20.58 13.52 4.18
N PHE A 6 -20.60 12.49 5.02
CA PHE A 6 -21.08 12.55 6.41
C PHE A 6 -19.95 12.87 7.41
N GLY A 7 -18.74 13.16 6.93
CA GLY A 7 -17.53 13.30 7.76
C GLY A 7 -16.80 11.97 7.94
N ASN A 8 -15.86 11.95 8.90
CA ASN A 8 -15.05 10.76 9.22
C ASN A 8 -15.45 10.12 10.56
N GLU A 9 -16.45 10.67 11.25
CA GLU A 9 -16.86 10.26 12.59
C GLU A 9 -18.31 9.77 12.51
N GLY A 10 -18.51 8.48 12.28
CA GLY A 10 -19.86 7.93 12.13
C GLY A 10 -19.87 6.50 11.63
N ASN A 11 -21.00 5.82 11.81
CA ASN A 11 -21.22 4.47 11.28
C ASN A 11 -22.02 4.59 9.98
N THR A 12 -21.40 5.16 8.95
CA THR A 12 -21.99 5.29 7.62
C THR A 12 -21.94 3.94 6.90
N SER A 13 -23.08 3.47 6.39
CA SER A 13 -23.12 2.32 5.50
C SER A 13 -22.96 2.74 4.03
N LEU A 14 -22.30 1.89 3.23
CA LEU A 14 -22.07 2.13 1.80
C LEU A 14 -22.61 0.96 0.98
N ARG A 15 -23.39 1.25 -0.06
CA ARG A 15 -23.70 0.33 -1.16
C ARG A 15 -23.07 0.86 -2.45
N LEU A 16 -22.43 -0.03 -3.20
CA LEU A 16 -21.74 0.28 -4.45
C LEU A 16 -22.35 -0.54 -5.58
N TYR A 17 -22.73 0.13 -6.67
CA TYR A 17 -23.31 -0.50 -7.86
C TYR A 17 -22.54 -0.07 -9.11
N TYR A 18 -22.29 -1.03 -9.99
CA TYR A 18 -21.71 -0.80 -11.30
C TYR A 18 -22.37 -1.73 -12.32
N ASP A 19 -23.08 -1.16 -13.30
CA ASP A 19 -23.92 -1.89 -14.27
C ASP A 19 -23.15 -2.26 -15.55
N GLY A 20 -21.83 -2.34 -15.45
CA GLY A 20 -20.95 -2.71 -16.55
C GLY A 20 -20.45 -1.53 -17.39
N TYR A 21 -19.80 -1.88 -18.49
CA TYR A 21 -19.02 -0.95 -19.30
C TYR A 21 -19.83 0.26 -19.79
N GLY A 22 -19.26 1.45 -19.63
CA GLY A 22 -19.87 2.71 -20.04
C GLY A 22 -20.95 3.24 -19.09
N THR A 23 -21.22 2.54 -17.98
CA THR A 23 -22.17 3.00 -16.96
C THR A 23 -21.43 3.71 -15.81
N PRO A 24 -22.06 4.69 -15.15
CA PRO A 24 -21.47 5.33 -13.98
C PRO A 24 -21.43 4.38 -12.78
N LEU A 25 -20.42 4.55 -11.93
CA LEU A 25 -20.35 3.94 -10.60
C LEU A 25 -21.33 4.68 -9.67
N GLN A 26 -22.29 3.96 -9.12
CA GLN A 26 -23.24 4.50 -8.14
C GLN A 26 -22.79 4.16 -6.72
N LEU A 27 -22.80 5.16 -5.84
CA LEU A 27 -22.58 5.01 -4.41
C LEU A 27 -23.84 5.47 -3.68
N VAL A 28 -24.35 4.64 -2.78
CA VAL A 28 -25.45 4.99 -1.87
C VAL A 28 -24.90 4.94 -0.46
N LEU A 29 -24.77 6.11 0.18
CA LEU A 29 -24.32 6.25 1.55
C LEU A 29 -25.52 6.53 2.46
N GLU A 30 -25.62 5.83 3.58
CA GLU A 30 -26.72 5.97 4.53
C GLU A 30 -26.18 6.10 5.96
N GLU A 31 -26.53 7.21 6.62
CA GLU A 31 -26.21 7.49 8.02
C GLU A 31 -27.41 8.15 8.73
N ASN A 32 -27.83 7.61 9.88
CA ASN A 32 -28.95 8.15 10.68
C ASN A 32 -30.23 8.42 9.86
N GLU A 33 -30.62 7.46 9.01
CA GLU A 33 -31.77 7.55 8.08
C GLU A 33 -31.60 8.59 6.94
N VAL A 34 -30.48 9.31 6.88
CA VAL A 34 -30.15 10.21 5.78
C VAL A 34 -29.42 9.42 4.70
N VAL A 35 -29.97 9.47 3.48
CA VAL A 35 -29.40 8.78 2.30
C VAL A 35 -28.82 9.80 1.33
N THR A 36 -27.60 9.56 0.89
CA THR A 36 -26.94 10.27 -0.20
C THR A 36 -26.65 9.32 -1.36
N GLU A 37 -27.07 9.70 -2.56
CA GLU A 37 -26.71 8.99 -3.80
C GLU A 37 -25.69 9.80 -4.61
N CYS A 38 -24.59 9.17 -5.01
CA CYS A 38 -23.55 9.75 -5.82
C CYS A 38 -23.37 8.94 -7.11
N SER A 39 -23.35 9.63 -8.25
CA SER A 39 -23.08 9.04 -9.56
C SER A 39 -21.73 9.51 -10.08
N ILE A 40 -20.75 8.61 -10.14
CA ILE A 40 -19.39 8.89 -10.62
C ILE A 40 -19.26 8.36 -12.04
N GLN A 41 -18.98 9.26 -12.99
CA GLN A 41 -18.72 8.87 -14.37
C GLN A 41 -17.46 8.02 -14.46
N THR A 42 -17.53 6.91 -15.20
CA THR A 42 -16.40 6.01 -15.43
C THR A 42 -15.66 6.40 -16.71
N SER A 43 -14.39 6.01 -16.80
CA SER A 43 -13.56 6.17 -17.99
C SER A 43 -12.97 4.83 -18.40
N GLU A 44 -12.48 4.75 -19.64
CA GLU A 44 -11.64 3.63 -20.06
C GLU A 44 -10.37 3.60 -19.18
N ALA A 45 -9.99 2.40 -18.76
CA ALA A 45 -8.79 2.20 -17.95
C ALA A 45 -7.56 2.11 -18.87
N ASP A 46 -6.50 2.81 -18.50
CA ASP A 46 -5.19 2.63 -19.12
C ASP A 46 -4.61 1.25 -18.76
N GLU A 47 -3.63 0.80 -19.55
CA GLU A 47 -2.90 -0.43 -19.25
C GLU A 47 -2.23 -0.33 -17.88
N THR A 48 -2.55 -1.28 -17.00
CA THR A 48 -1.92 -1.36 -15.68
C THR A 48 -0.57 -2.04 -15.80
N LEU A 49 0.44 -1.50 -15.11
CA LEU A 49 1.72 -2.18 -14.95
C LEU A 49 1.53 -3.45 -14.12
N ASP A 50 1.72 -4.60 -14.74
CA ASP A 50 1.77 -5.89 -14.04
C ASP A 50 3.24 -6.28 -13.84
N PHE A 51 3.71 -6.16 -12.60
CA PHE A 51 5.09 -6.45 -12.25
C PHE A 51 5.35 -7.95 -12.00
N ASP A 52 4.29 -8.79 -12.10
CA ASP A 52 4.27 -10.22 -11.77
C ASP A 52 5.13 -10.56 -10.54
N PHE A 53 4.98 -9.77 -9.47
CA PHE A 53 5.76 -9.96 -8.25
C PHE A 53 5.26 -11.17 -7.44
N VAL A 54 4.03 -11.62 -7.70
CA VAL A 54 3.41 -12.77 -7.03
C VAL A 54 4.08 -14.07 -7.46
N SER A 55 4.51 -14.19 -8.73
CA SER A 55 5.26 -15.34 -9.23
C SER A 55 6.78 -15.22 -9.03
N ALA A 56 7.27 -14.04 -8.62
CA ALA A 56 8.69 -13.74 -8.55
C ALA A 56 9.43 -14.53 -7.47
N ASN A 57 10.67 -14.93 -7.78
CA ASN A 57 11.56 -15.58 -6.82
C ASN A 57 12.01 -14.57 -5.74
N ILE A 58 11.29 -14.56 -4.62
CA ILE A 58 11.65 -13.76 -3.44
C ILE A 58 12.93 -14.31 -2.82
N CYS A 59 13.97 -13.47 -2.82
CA CYS A 59 15.29 -13.84 -2.31
C CYS A 59 15.56 -13.20 -0.93
N ASN A 60 14.88 -12.10 -0.61
CA ASN A 60 14.96 -11.41 0.67
C ASN A 60 13.57 -11.04 1.17
N LYS A 61 13.30 -11.31 2.44
CA LYS A 61 12.06 -10.94 3.13
C LYS A 61 12.36 -10.48 4.56
N VAL A 62 11.84 -9.33 4.94
CA VAL A 62 11.91 -8.81 6.31
C VAL A 62 10.53 -8.36 6.74
N ILE A 63 10.09 -8.72 7.94
CA ILE A 63 8.87 -8.20 8.54
C ILE A 63 9.25 -7.42 9.80
N ILE A 64 8.80 -6.17 9.88
CA ILE A 64 9.08 -5.26 10.98
C ILE A 64 7.81 -4.62 11.50
N LYS A 65 7.82 -4.18 12.76
CA LYS A 65 6.76 -3.32 13.32
C LYS A 65 6.80 -1.96 12.64
N SER A 66 5.64 -1.43 12.25
CA SER A 66 5.58 -0.17 11.49
C SER A 66 6.14 1.05 12.23
N GLU A 67 6.09 1.03 13.56
CA GLU A 67 6.62 2.09 14.43
C GLU A 67 8.10 2.39 14.16
N CYS A 68 8.90 1.37 13.80
CA CYS A 68 10.32 1.58 13.49
C CYS A 68 10.56 2.32 12.18
N MET A 69 9.57 2.42 11.28
CA MET A 69 9.68 3.19 10.04
C MET A 69 9.07 4.59 10.17
N ARG A 70 8.19 4.83 11.15
CA ARG A 70 7.48 6.11 11.34
C ARG A 70 8.41 7.25 11.71
N GLU A 71 9.42 6.97 12.53
CA GLU A 71 10.45 7.94 12.94
C GLU A 71 11.55 8.11 11.86
N THR A 72 11.48 7.34 10.78
CA THR A 72 12.67 6.77 10.16
C THR A 72 12.68 6.86 8.62
N PHE A 73 11.68 7.48 7.98
CA PHE A 73 11.83 7.81 6.55
C PHE A 73 13.09 8.65 6.23
N ASN A 74 13.69 9.28 7.25
CA ASN A 74 15.00 9.92 7.16
C ASN A 74 16.18 9.06 7.68
N GLU A 75 15.97 8.12 8.61
CA GLU A 75 17.04 7.29 9.22
C GLU A 75 16.53 5.89 9.59
N LEU A 76 16.71 4.91 8.69
CA LEU A 76 16.36 3.50 8.91
C LEU A 76 17.44 2.76 9.68
N ASP A 77 17.33 2.81 11.01
CA ASP A 77 18.16 2.03 11.91
C ASP A 77 17.47 0.72 12.34
N LEU A 78 17.65 -0.32 11.52
CA LEU A 78 17.22 -1.69 11.84
C LEU A 78 18.16 -2.41 12.83
N SER A 79 19.15 -1.73 13.42
CA SER A 79 20.02 -2.36 14.43
C SER A 79 19.27 -2.71 15.72
N LYS A 80 18.08 -2.14 15.94
CA LYS A 80 17.16 -2.50 17.01
C LYS A 80 16.44 -3.81 16.70
N SER A 81 17.06 -4.93 17.07
CA SER A 81 16.56 -6.30 16.84
C SER A 81 15.12 -6.53 17.30
N ASP A 82 14.63 -5.82 18.33
CA ASP A 82 13.30 -6.03 18.90
C ASP A 82 12.14 -5.58 17.98
N MET A 83 12.46 -4.89 16.89
CA MET A 83 11.49 -4.41 15.90
C MET A 83 11.33 -5.37 14.72
N VAL A 84 12.25 -6.32 14.56
CA VAL A 84 12.25 -7.31 13.48
C VAL A 84 11.54 -8.58 13.94
N GLU A 85 10.45 -8.92 13.27
CA GLU A 85 9.69 -10.15 13.55
C GLU A 85 10.12 -11.31 12.65
N VAL A 86 10.48 -11.02 11.40
CA VAL A 86 10.96 -12.02 10.44
C VAL A 86 12.17 -11.47 9.70
N PHE A 87 13.21 -12.28 9.58
CA PHE A 87 14.40 -11.99 8.79
C PHE A 87 14.79 -13.22 7.96
N GLU A 88 14.50 -13.17 6.67
CA GLU A 88 14.75 -14.23 5.69
C GLU A 88 15.52 -13.64 4.51
N CYS A 89 16.83 -13.42 4.69
CA CYS A 89 17.71 -12.93 3.64
C CYS A 89 18.63 -14.05 3.18
N LYS A 90 18.38 -14.60 1.99
CA LYS A 90 19.13 -15.73 1.44
C LYS A 90 20.36 -15.27 0.65
N THR A 91 20.34 -14.04 0.16
CA THR A 91 21.36 -13.50 -0.74
C THR A 91 21.59 -12.02 -0.45
N THR A 92 22.85 -11.62 -0.33
CA THR A 92 23.20 -10.20 -0.28
C THR A 92 22.86 -9.54 -1.61
N GLN A 93 22.00 -8.53 -1.58
CA GLN A 93 21.66 -7.69 -2.72
C GLN A 93 21.80 -6.21 -2.35
N LYS A 94 22.14 -5.39 -3.33
CA LYS A 94 22.17 -3.92 -3.22
C LYS A 94 21.38 -3.37 -4.41
N ASN A 95 20.34 -2.60 -4.12
CA ASN A 95 19.47 -1.98 -5.12
C ASN A 95 19.28 -0.51 -4.74
N LYS A 96 19.23 0.36 -5.75
CA LYS A 96 18.98 1.80 -5.59
C LYS A 96 17.54 2.11 -5.98
N TYR A 97 16.87 2.99 -5.26
CA TYR A 97 15.49 3.38 -5.54
C TYR A 97 15.31 4.89 -5.42
N LYS A 98 14.48 5.46 -6.30
CA LYS A 98 14.17 6.89 -6.24
C LYS A 98 13.36 7.20 -4.99
N LEU A 99 13.96 7.89 -4.03
CA LEU A 99 13.29 8.29 -2.79
C LEU A 99 11.98 9.03 -3.02
N ALA A 100 11.89 9.83 -4.09
CA ALA A 100 10.66 10.54 -4.47
C ALA A 100 9.46 9.60 -4.70
N LEU A 101 9.70 8.38 -5.19
CA LEU A 101 8.66 7.36 -5.41
C LEU A 101 8.27 6.63 -4.11
N LEU A 102 9.13 6.68 -3.10
CA LEU A 102 8.90 6.07 -1.79
C LEU A 102 8.21 7.03 -0.80
N LYS A 103 8.21 8.35 -1.06
CA LYS A 103 7.52 9.31 -0.17
C LYS A 103 6.02 9.03 0.06
N PRO A 104 5.22 8.61 -0.95
CA PRO A 104 3.79 8.33 -0.76
C PRO A 104 3.51 7.21 0.26
N LEU A 105 4.47 6.31 0.50
CA LEU A 105 4.37 5.21 1.46
C LEU A 105 4.04 5.69 2.89
N ALA A 106 4.44 6.92 3.25
CA ALA A 106 4.18 7.51 4.56
C ALA A 106 2.68 7.52 4.90
N LYS A 107 1.79 7.62 3.90
CA LYS A 107 0.33 7.57 4.09
C LYS A 107 -0.17 6.19 4.52
N ALA A 108 0.42 5.13 3.97
CA ALA A 108 0.09 3.75 4.34
C ALA A 108 0.80 3.33 5.65
N LEU A 109 1.95 3.94 5.93
CA LEU A 109 2.72 3.67 7.13
C LEU A 109 1.99 4.10 8.41
N SER A 110 1.36 5.28 8.41
CA SER A 110 0.69 5.83 9.59
C SER A 110 -0.36 4.90 10.22
N PRO A 111 -1.31 4.31 9.45
CA PRO A 111 -2.30 3.37 10.00
C PRO A 111 -1.78 1.91 10.09
N SER A 112 -0.59 1.60 9.58
CA SER A 112 -0.08 0.24 9.58
C SER A 112 0.44 -0.20 10.95
N SER A 113 0.36 -1.50 11.25
CA SER A 113 0.96 -2.12 12.44
C SER A 113 2.25 -2.88 12.11
N LYS A 114 2.33 -3.46 10.90
CA LYS A 114 3.48 -4.21 10.40
C LYS A 114 3.75 -3.89 8.95
N ILE A 115 5.00 -4.06 8.55
CA ILE A 115 5.45 -3.89 7.17
C ILE A 115 6.25 -5.12 6.77
N ALA A 116 5.89 -5.72 5.64
CA ALA A 116 6.69 -6.75 5.00
C ALA A 116 7.44 -6.14 3.82
N LEU A 117 8.77 -6.19 3.89
CA LEU A 117 9.67 -5.82 2.81
C LEU A 117 10.09 -7.10 2.10
N ARG A 118 9.85 -7.17 0.80
CA ARG A 118 10.24 -8.31 -0.04
C ARG A 118 11.01 -7.81 -1.24
N MET A 119 12.10 -8.49 -1.58
CA MET A 119 12.85 -8.23 -2.80
C MET A 119 13.01 -9.51 -3.62
N ASP A 120 12.85 -9.37 -4.93
CA ASP A 120 13.11 -10.44 -5.87
C ASP A 120 14.56 -10.39 -6.40
N THR A 121 14.93 -11.41 -7.18
CA THR A 121 16.27 -11.50 -7.79
C THR A 121 16.61 -10.36 -8.76
N ARG A 122 15.60 -9.64 -9.30
CA ARG A 122 15.78 -8.51 -10.21
C ARG A 122 15.97 -7.18 -9.47
N GLY A 123 15.78 -7.17 -8.15
CA GLY A 123 15.84 -5.96 -7.33
C GLY A 123 14.52 -5.20 -7.25
N PHE A 124 13.39 -5.81 -7.65
CA PHE A 124 12.08 -5.21 -7.42
C PHE A 124 11.75 -5.28 -5.93
N LEU A 125 11.22 -4.17 -5.40
CA LEU A 125 10.84 -4.05 -4.01
C LEU A 125 9.31 -4.09 -3.87
N SER A 126 8.81 -4.99 -3.04
CA SER A 126 7.44 -4.98 -2.54
C SER A 126 7.43 -4.58 -1.07
N LEU A 127 6.62 -3.58 -0.75
CA LEU A 127 6.34 -3.11 0.60
C LEU A 127 4.85 -3.35 0.87
N GLN A 128 4.56 -4.31 1.73
CA GLN A 128 3.19 -4.63 2.12
C GLN A 128 2.93 -4.14 3.54
N PHE A 129 2.01 -3.19 3.68
CA PHE A 129 1.60 -2.59 4.93
C PHE A 129 0.36 -3.30 5.45
N MET A 130 0.45 -3.88 6.65
CA MET A 130 -0.69 -4.47 7.35
C MET A 130 -1.39 -3.38 8.15
N ILE A 131 -2.64 -3.08 7.80
CA ILE A 131 -3.49 -2.09 8.46
C ILE A 131 -4.56 -2.83 9.24
N VAL A 132 -4.73 -2.45 10.51
CA VAL A 132 -5.78 -3.00 11.37
C VAL A 132 -6.85 -1.92 11.53
N THR A 133 -8.07 -2.21 11.10
CA THR A 133 -9.19 -1.27 11.23
C THR A 133 -9.66 -1.18 12.69
N GLU A 134 -10.50 -0.19 13.00
CA GLU A 134 -11.10 -0.04 14.33
C GLU A 134 -11.88 -1.30 14.77
N ASP A 135 -12.54 -1.96 13.82
CA ASP A 135 -13.24 -3.24 14.01
C ASP A 135 -12.32 -4.47 14.02
N LYS A 136 -11.00 -4.26 14.13
CA LYS A 136 -9.97 -5.30 14.14
C LYS A 136 -9.91 -6.16 12.88
N GLN A 137 -10.45 -5.66 11.75
CA GLN A 137 -10.30 -6.32 10.46
C GLN A 137 -8.89 -6.05 9.91
N LEU A 138 -8.38 -7.02 9.15
CA LEU A 138 -7.07 -6.93 8.53
C LEU A 138 -7.20 -6.44 7.08
N CYS A 139 -6.54 -5.32 6.78
CA CYS A 139 -6.40 -4.78 5.44
C CYS A 139 -4.92 -4.73 5.06
N PHE A 140 -4.64 -4.76 3.76
CA PHE A 140 -3.28 -4.66 3.24
C PHE A 140 -3.20 -3.60 2.16
N VAL A 141 -2.13 -2.82 2.19
CA VAL A 141 -1.73 -1.94 1.08
C VAL A 141 -0.38 -2.42 0.59
N GLU A 142 -0.25 -2.67 -0.71
CA GLU A 142 1.01 -3.08 -1.32
C GLU A 142 1.54 -1.98 -2.23
N TYR A 143 2.82 -1.68 -2.08
CA TYR A 143 3.57 -0.80 -2.97
C TYR A 143 4.67 -1.60 -3.66
N LEU A 144 4.73 -1.46 -4.98
CA LEU A 144 5.74 -2.07 -5.83
C LEU A 144 6.65 -0.97 -6.36
N CYS A 145 7.96 -1.19 -6.29
CA CYS A 145 8.97 -0.24 -6.70
C CYS A 145 10.04 -0.93 -7.53
N VAL A 146 10.31 -0.37 -8.71
CA VAL A 146 11.42 -0.81 -9.56
C VAL A 146 12.73 -0.19 -9.09
N PRO A 147 13.85 -0.92 -9.18
CA PRO A 147 15.16 -0.34 -8.92
C PRO A 147 15.50 0.71 -9.98
N GLU A 148 16.42 1.61 -9.65
CA GLU A 148 17.05 2.49 -10.63
C GLU A 148 18.04 1.69 -11.49
N ASP A 149 18.07 1.97 -12.79
CA ASP A 149 19.10 1.42 -13.66
C ASP A 149 20.46 2.06 -13.32
N ASP A 150 21.43 1.21 -12.94
CA ASP A 150 22.82 1.63 -12.70
C ASP A 150 23.56 2.03 -14.00
N SER A 151 22.90 2.00 -15.16
CA SER A 151 23.51 2.26 -16.49
C SER A 151 23.86 3.73 -16.76
N ASN A 152 23.56 4.65 -15.84
CA ASN A 152 23.82 6.10 -15.99
C ASN A 152 24.91 6.67 -15.07
N GLU A 153 25.64 5.86 -14.31
CA GLU A 153 26.81 6.35 -13.56
C GLU A 153 28.10 6.09 -14.37
N SER A 154 28.37 6.99 -15.33
CA SER A 154 29.67 7.15 -16.01
C SER A 154 30.55 8.16 -15.29
#